data_AF-A0A0F3GM28-F1
#
_entry.id   AF-A0A0F3GM28-F1
#
_cell.length_a   1.000
_cell.length_b   1.000
_cell.length_c   1.000
_cell.angle_alpha   90.00
_cell.angle_beta   90.00
_cell.angle_gamma   90.00
#
_symmetry.space_group_name_H-M   'P 1'
#
loop_
_entity.id
_entity.type
_entity.pdbx_description
1 polymer ?
#
loop_
_entity_poly.entity_id
_entity_poly.type
_entity_poly.pdbx_seq_one_letter_code
_entity_poly.pdbx_strand_id
1 'polypeptide(L)'
;MPEAEYIDKTSFSCCKKVEFIEALKAVGRQTVILCGIETHVCVLQTCVELLEMGYVVHVVRDCVASRSKDNKDTAIEYMRDAGAVITTTETVLFQVLKRAGTDNFKTIVKRITERSDVK
;
A
#
# COMPACT_ATOMS: atom_id res chain seq x y z
N MET A 1 -2.02 14.53 -3.39
CA MET A 1 -2.26 14.11 -4.77
C MET A 1 -3.48 14.88 -5.26
N PRO A 2 -3.30 15.99 -5.99
CA PRO A 2 -4.39 16.89 -6.34
C PRO A 2 -5.40 16.26 -7.32
N GLU A 3 -5.01 15.24 -8.07
CA GLU A 3 -5.87 14.50 -9.02
C GLU A 3 -6.45 13.19 -8.44
N ALA A 4 -6.23 12.91 -7.15
CA ALA A 4 -6.77 11.69 -6.55
C ALA A 4 -8.28 11.84 -6.30
N GLU A 5 -9.03 10.78 -6.60
CA GLU A 5 -10.43 10.65 -6.20
C GLU A 5 -10.50 10.15 -4.75
N TYR A 6 -11.41 10.72 -3.96
CA TYR A 6 -11.61 10.39 -2.55
C TYR A 6 -12.99 9.78 -2.35
N ILE A 7 -13.05 8.65 -1.64
CA ILE A 7 -14.28 7.91 -1.36
C ILE A 7 -14.41 7.76 0.15
N ASP A 8 -15.47 8.33 0.71
CA ASP A 8 -15.74 8.25 2.15
C ASP A 8 -16.34 6.88 2.54
N LYS A 9 -15.95 6.39 3.71
CA LYS A 9 -16.44 5.13 4.27
C LYS A 9 -16.62 5.17 5.78
N THR A 10 -17.59 4.39 6.25
CA THR A 10 -17.81 4.08 7.67
C THR A 10 -17.33 2.68 8.03
N SER A 11 -17.16 1.80 7.03
CA SER A 11 -16.56 0.47 7.20
C SER A 11 -15.05 0.56 7.41
N PHE A 12 -14.49 -0.45 8.08
CA PHE A 12 -13.04 -0.56 8.23
C PHE A 12 -12.37 -0.90 6.90
N SER A 13 -12.80 -1.98 6.24
CA SER A 13 -12.34 -2.31 4.88
C SER A 13 -12.86 -1.31 3.83
N CYS A 14 -11.98 -0.88 2.92
CA CYS A 14 -12.37 -0.10 1.73
C CYS A 14 -13.27 -0.91 0.79
N CYS A 15 -13.08 -2.24 0.75
CA CYS A 15 -13.81 -3.13 -0.16
C CYS A 15 -15.31 -3.29 0.19
N LYS A 16 -15.77 -2.76 1.32
CA LYS A 16 -17.21 -2.67 1.64
C LYS A 16 -17.92 -1.48 0.98
N LYS A 17 -17.20 -0.62 0.27
CA LYS A 17 -17.78 0.42 -0.56
C LYS A 17 -17.82 -0.01 -2.01
N VAL A 18 -19.03 -0.02 -2.58
CA VAL A 18 -19.26 -0.41 -3.97
C VAL A 18 -18.49 0.52 -4.90
N GLU A 19 -18.53 1.83 -4.61
CA GLU A 19 -17.84 2.87 -5.35
C GLU A 19 -16.33 2.63 -5.39
N PHE A 20 -15.73 2.16 -4.28
CA PHE A 20 -14.31 1.81 -4.23
C PHE A 20 -13.98 0.60 -5.11
N ILE A 21 -14.80 -0.45 -5.05
CA ILE A 21 -14.59 -1.65 -5.86
C ILE A 21 -14.74 -1.35 -7.36
N GLU A 22 -15.72 -0.54 -7.73
CA GLU A 22 -15.95 -0.11 -9.11
C GLU A 22 -14.78 0.74 -9.62
N ALA A 23 -14.35 1.74 -8.84
CA ALA A 23 -13.18 2.56 -9.17
C ALA A 23 -11.92 1.70 -9.32
N LEU A 24 -11.67 0.78 -8.39
CA LEU A 24 -10.51 -0.13 -8.45
C LEU A 24 -10.55 -1.01 -9.70
N LYS A 25 -11.70 -1.57 -10.06
CA LYS A 25 -11.87 -2.37 -11.28
C LYS A 25 -11.66 -1.52 -12.54
N ALA A 26 -12.13 -0.28 -12.56
CA ALA A 26 -11.98 0.64 -13.68
C ALA A 26 -10.50 0.98 -13.99
N VAL A 27 -9.61 0.95 -12.98
CA VAL A 27 -8.16 1.11 -13.18
C VAL A 27 -7.56 -0.02 -14.03
N GLY A 28 -8.19 -1.19 -14.07
CA GLY A 28 -7.77 -2.32 -14.92
C GLY A 28 -6.44 -2.95 -14.52
N ARG A 29 -6.04 -2.85 -13.23
CA ARG A 29 -4.79 -3.43 -12.71
C ARG A 29 -5.09 -4.45 -11.62
N GLN A 30 -4.31 -5.54 -11.61
CA GLN A 30 -4.43 -6.63 -10.63
C GLN A 30 -3.49 -6.47 -9.42
N THR A 31 -2.56 -5.52 -9.47
CA THR A 31 -1.60 -5.27 -8.38
C THR A 31 -1.95 -3.99 -7.65
N VAL A 32 -2.05 -4.07 -6.32
CA VAL A 32 -2.38 -2.95 -5.44
C VAL A 32 -1.20 -2.67 -4.53
N ILE A 33 -0.78 -1.40 -4.47
CA ILE A 33 0.15 -0.90 -3.45
C ILE A 33 -0.71 -0.33 -2.32
N LEU A 34 -0.65 -0.94 -1.14
CA LEU A 34 -1.48 -0.61 0.01
C LEU A 34 -0.66 0.09 1.10
N CYS A 35 -1.12 1.26 1.51
CA CYS A 35 -0.56 2.08 2.58
C CYS A 35 -1.67 2.78 3.39
N GLY A 36 -1.34 3.35 4.54
CA GLY A 36 -2.29 4.10 5.38
C GLY A 36 -2.37 3.64 6.84
N ILE A 37 -3.43 4.08 7.53
CA ILE A 37 -3.66 3.83 8.95
C ILE A 37 -5.14 3.47 9.23
N GLU A 38 -5.46 2.66 10.25
CA GLU A 38 -4.52 1.90 11.08
C GLU A 38 -4.17 0.54 10.46
N THR A 39 -2.90 0.11 10.62
CA THR A 39 -2.36 -1.14 10.05
C THR A 39 -3.23 -2.34 10.42
N HIS A 40 -3.59 -2.46 11.69
CA HIS A 40 -4.31 -3.62 12.23
C HIS A 40 -5.83 -3.57 12.07
N VAL A 41 -6.37 -2.49 11.50
CA VAL A 41 -7.82 -2.30 11.36
C VAL A 41 -8.18 -2.15 9.88
N CYS A 42 -8.13 -0.93 9.34
CA CYS A 42 -8.57 -0.65 7.99
C CYS A 42 -7.63 -1.27 6.94
N VAL A 43 -6.31 -1.21 7.17
CA VAL A 43 -5.33 -1.74 6.22
C VAL A 43 -5.40 -3.26 6.17
N LEU A 44 -5.39 -3.93 7.33
CA LEU A 44 -5.51 -5.38 7.44
C LEU A 44 -6.77 -5.91 6.75
N GLN A 45 -7.95 -5.41 7.11
CA GLN A 45 -9.22 -5.90 6.54
C GLN A 45 -9.32 -5.61 5.04
N THR A 46 -8.84 -4.45 4.57
CA THR A 46 -8.78 -4.15 3.13
C THR A 46 -7.83 -5.11 2.41
N CYS A 47 -6.66 -5.40 2.99
CA CYS A 47 -5.69 -6.32 2.40
C CYS A 47 -6.27 -7.72 2.20
N VAL A 48 -6.88 -8.29 3.24
CA VAL A 48 -7.45 -9.63 3.19
C VAL A 48 -8.55 -9.72 2.13
N GLU A 49 -9.48 -8.77 2.10
CA GLU A 49 -10.57 -8.78 1.11
C GLU A 49 -10.07 -8.58 -0.32
N LEU A 50 -9.02 -7.78 -0.54
CA LEU A 50 -8.39 -7.67 -1.85
C LEU A 50 -7.72 -8.99 -2.29
N LEU A 51 -7.04 -9.68 -1.37
CA LEU A 51 -6.46 -11.00 -1.64
C LEU A 51 -7.52 -12.04 -1.98
N GLU A 52 -8.64 -12.08 -1.24
CA GLU A 52 -9.79 -12.95 -1.51
C GLU A 52 -10.42 -12.67 -2.89
N MET A 53 -10.40 -11.41 -3.33
CA MET A 53 -10.84 -11.01 -4.67
C MET A 53 -9.81 -11.32 -5.78
N GLY A 54 -8.65 -11.89 -5.44
CA GLY A 54 -7.62 -12.31 -6.39
C GLY A 54 -6.59 -11.23 -6.76
N TYR A 55 -6.56 -10.08 -6.07
CA TYR A 55 -5.55 -9.06 -6.30
C TYR A 55 -4.20 -9.45 -5.68
N VAL A 56 -3.11 -8.99 -6.30
CA VAL A 56 -1.77 -9.04 -5.71
C VAL A 56 -1.56 -7.80 -4.86
N VAL A 57 -1.51 -7.96 -3.53
CA VAL A 57 -1.40 -6.83 -2.60
C VAL A 57 0.04 -6.67 -2.10
N HIS A 58 0.62 -5.50 -2.33
CA HIS A 58 1.91 -5.07 -1.76
C HIS A 58 1.66 -4.11 -0.60
N VAL A 59 1.92 -4.56 0.63
CA VAL A 59 1.80 -3.71 1.83
C VAL A 59 3.13 -3.02 2.10
N VAL A 60 3.12 -1.69 2.12
CA VAL A 60 4.33 -0.87 2.27
C VAL A 60 4.59 -0.59 3.76
N ARG A 61 5.50 -1.35 4.38
CA ARG A 61 5.72 -1.39 5.85
C ARG A 61 6.05 -0.02 6.47
N ASP A 62 6.83 0.78 5.78
CA ASP A 62 7.24 2.14 6.16
C ASP A 62 6.18 3.21 5.83
N CYS A 63 5.08 2.83 5.16
CA CYS A 63 3.92 3.67 4.89
C CYS A 63 2.63 3.18 5.58
N VAL A 64 2.76 2.31 6.58
CA VAL A 64 1.64 1.91 7.45
C VAL A 64 1.98 2.16 8.91
N ALA A 65 0.97 2.54 9.70
CA ALA A 65 1.13 2.77 11.13
C ALA A 65 -0.10 2.34 11.94
N SER A 66 0.13 2.00 13.19
CA SER A 66 -0.88 1.83 14.23
C SER A 66 -0.41 2.55 15.48
N ARG A 67 -1.33 2.86 16.39
CA ARG A 67 -0.96 3.47 17.69
C ARG A 67 -0.03 2.58 18.52
N SER A 68 -0.26 1.27 18.51
CA SER A 68 0.57 0.27 19.17
C SER A 68 1.53 -0.37 18.16
N LYS A 69 2.81 -0.48 18.53
CA LYS A 69 3.82 -1.21 17.74
C LYS A 69 3.46 -2.68 17.62
N ASP A 70 2.99 -3.29 18.71
CA ASP A 70 2.59 -4.69 18.75
C ASP A 70 1.43 -4.98 17.77
N ASN A 71 0.42 -4.10 17.76
CA ASN A 71 -0.68 -4.20 16.79
C ASN A 71 -0.18 -4.05 15.36
N LYS A 72 0.73 -3.10 15.10
CA LYS A 72 1.31 -2.90 13.75
C LYS A 72 2.06 -4.14 13.29
N ASP A 73 2.98 -4.66 14.09
CA ASP A 73 3.84 -5.78 13.70
C ASP A 73 3.04 -7.08 13.55
N THR A 74 2.13 -7.37 14.48
CA THR A 74 1.22 -8.53 14.39
C THR A 74 0.36 -8.48 13.12
N ALA A 75 -0.18 -7.32 12.76
CA ALA A 75 -0.97 -7.18 11.54
C ALA A 75 -0.14 -7.34 10.26
N ILE A 76 1.12 -6.91 10.27
CA ILE A 76 2.04 -7.13 9.13
C ILE A 76 2.32 -8.62 8.95
N GLU A 77 2.56 -9.34 10.04
CA GLU A 77 2.76 -10.79 10.01
C GLU A 77 1.51 -11.51 9.50
N TYR A 78 0.33 -11.14 10.02
CA TYR A 78 -0.94 -11.67 9.52
C TYR A 78 -1.10 -11.46 8.01
N MET A 79 -0.89 -10.23 7.51
CA MET A 79 -1.03 -9.94 6.08
C MET A 79 -0.03 -10.74 5.23
N ARG A 80 1.20 -10.95 5.73
CA ARG A 80 2.20 -11.80 5.08
C ARG A 80 1.70 -13.23 4.95
N ASP A 81 1.21 -13.81 6.05
CA ASP A 81 0.76 -15.20 6.10
C ASP A 81 -0.52 -15.40 5.26
N ALA A 82 -1.36 -14.37 5.14
CA ALA A 82 -2.51 -14.34 4.24
C ALA A 82 -2.14 -14.26 2.74
N GLY A 83 -0.86 -13.99 2.41
CA GLY A 83 -0.37 -13.96 1.03
C GLY A 83 -0.02 -12.58 0.48
N ALA A 84 -0.03 -11.52 1.30
CA ALA A 84 0.43 -10.20 0.88
C ALA A 84 1.96 -10.15 0.76
N VAL A 85 2.45 -9.38 -0.21
CA VAL A 85 3.87 -9.04 -0.32
C VAL A 85 4.16 -7.88 0.64
N ILE A 86 4.91 -8.15 1.72
CA ILE A 86 5.39 -7.08 2.60
C ILE A 86 6.64 -6.45 1.98
N THR A 87 6.58 -5.15 1.68
CA THR A 87 7.62 -4.40 0.98
C THR A 87 7.92 -3.06 1.67
N THR A 88 8.80 -2.26 1.08
CA THR A 88 9.11 -0.88 1.50
C THR A 88 8.93 0.10 0.35
N THR A 89 8.83 1.39 0.67
CA THR A 89 8.67 2.46 -0.33
C THR A 89 9.75 2.37 -1.41
N GLU A 90 11.01 2.26 -1.00
CA GLU A 90 12.15 2.20 -1.91
C GLU A 90 12.08 0.96 -2.82
N THR A 91 11.78 -0.20 -2.25
CA THR A 91 11.65 -1.46 -3.00
C THR A 91 10.55 -1.36 -4.06
N VAL A 92 9.36 -0.87 -3.68
CA VAL A 92 8.23 -0.78 -4.62
C VAL A 92 8.51 0.22 -5.74
N LEU A 93 9.17 1.34 -5.45
CA LEU A 93 9.53 2.34 -6.45
C LEU A 93 10.52 1.78 -7.47
N PHE A 94 11.54 1.05 -7.02
CA PHE A 94 12.50 0.43 -7.95
C PHE A 94 11.90 -0.75 -8.74
N GLN A 95 10.97 -1.51 -8.16
CA GLN A 95 10.21 -2.53 -8.89
C GLN A 95 9.39 -1.90 -10.04
N VAL A 96 8.81 -0.72 -9.82
CA VAL A 96 8.06 0.00 -10.86
C VAL A 96 8.99 0.58 -11.93
N LEU A 97 10.13 1.15 -11.53
CA LEU A 97 11.08 1.78 -12.46
C LEU A 97 11.74 0.80 -13.43
N LYS A 98 12.05 -0.43 -12.98
CA LYS A 98 12.70 -1.53 -13.73
C LYS A 98 14.09 -1.25 -14.33
N ARG A 99 14.47 0.00 -14.58
CA ARG A 99 15.72 0.40 -15.23
C ARG A 99 16.36 1.60 -14.53
N ALA A 100 17.65 1.50 -14.25
CA ALA A 100 18.46 2.60 -13.78
C ALA A 100 18.80 3.61 -14.90
N GLY A 101 19.29 4.79 -14.52
CA GLY A 101 19.84 5.79 -15.44
C GLY A 101 18.82 6.64 -16.22
N THR A 102 17.52 6.35 -16.09
CA THR A 102 16.44 7.16 -16.69
C THR A 102 16.21 8.46 -15.91
N ASP A 103 15.55 9.44 -16.52
CA ASP A 103 15.23 10.70 -15.82
C ASP A 103 14.25 10.49 -14.66
N ASN A 104 13.32 9.53 -14.80
CA ASN A 104 12.45 9.10 -13.71
C ASN A 104 13.26 8.44 -12.57
N PHE A 105 14.26 7.62 -12.89
CA PHE A 105 15.15 7.05 -11.88
C PHE A 105 15.90 8.14 -11.11
N LYS A 106 16.51 9.10 -11.80
CA LYS A 106 17.22 10.23 -11.14
C LYS A 106 16.29 11.02 -10.23
N THR A 107 15.05 11.26 -10.67
CA THR A 107 14.03 11.98 -9.90
C THR A 107 13.65 11.23 -8.64
N ILE A 108 13.42 9.92 -8.74
CA ILE A 108 13.04 9.08 -7.59
C ILE A 108 14.20 8.93 -6.61
N VAL A 109 15.41 8.64 -7.08
CA VAL A 109 16.61 8.54 -6.23
C VAL A 109 16.81 9.82 -5.43
N LYS A 110 16.75 10.98 -6.10
CA LYS A 110 16.85 12.28 -5.43
C LYS A 110 15.86 12.40 -4.26
N ARG A 111 14.59 12.05 -4.48
CA ARG A 111 13.53 12.12 -3.45
C ARG A 111 13.71 11.13 -2.29
N ILE A 112 14.23 9.94 -2.57
CA ILE A 112 14.46 8.91 -1.54
C ILE A 112 15.65 9.34 -0.66
N THR A 113 16.75 9.79 -1.28
CA THR A 113 17.95 10.23 -0.54
C THR A 113 17.68 11.48 0.29
N GLU A 114 16.89 12.44 -0.20
CA GLU A 114 16.47 13.63 0.57
C GLU A 114 15.59 13.30 1.80
N ARG A 115 14.95 12.12 1.83
CA ARG A 115 14.15 11.66 2.99
C ARG A 115 14.96 10.83 3.99
N SER A 116 16.16 10.40 3.64
CA SER A 116 16.97 9.45 4.43
C SER A 116 17.61 10.09 5.68
N ASP A 117 17.39 11.39 5.92
CA ASP A 117 17.89 12.12 7.10
C ASP A 117 17.02 11.97 8.36
N VAL A 118 16.03 11.08 8.37
CA VAL A 118 15.35 10.69 9.63
C VAL A 118 16.08 9.50 10.24
N LYS A 119 17.14 9.80 11.01
CA LYS A 119 17.66 8.92 12.06
C LYS A 119 16.67 8.80 13.21
#